data_AF-A0A1X7TD85-F1
#
_entry.id   AF-A0A1X7TD85-F1
#
_cell.length_a   1.000
_cell.length_b   1.000
_cell.length_c   1.000
_cell.angle_alpha   90.00
_cell.angle_beta   90.00
_cell.angle_gamma   90.00
#
_symmetry.space_group_name_H-M   'P 1'
#
loop_
_entity.id
_entity.type
_entity.pdbx_description
1 polymer ?
#
loop_
_entity_poly.entity_id
_entity_poly.type
_entity_poly.pdbx_seq_one_letter_code
_entity_poly.pdbx_strand_id
1 'polypeptide(L)'
;MEISFDAFLSSTPSIKELTEHVNVGAKWNTLGTMLGLDRRRLQDIKEQAGPCIDKMIEMFNLWLATTPTASRRQVLEALRKSVVEENALADEYEKHLRELHQETYVPPSTEAVSILQRNIQSLNEALVSPVQVSQLLYCKRCISEATLNEMERIDQRRSLDDKKTTLLTAMQETVSSDYRKLKDIATVLSDVEETRDIANKIMAKYEKIPQEEDDVVVQPQVGVVSNEDRASDILRNSYSALSQSITEPVRVARLLHGEVISDEALSCVMSTRGSVSVSRAVLLKAVRDAVHSNYKHLELFVTVLQKDLKESQRINGMIRTVIILVSIII
;
A
#
# COMPACT_ATOMS: atom_id res chain seq x y z
N MET A 1 5.23 -3.49 12.74
CA MET A 1 4.51 -4.38 13.68
C MET A 1 3.52 -3.51 14.42
N GLU A 2 2.23 -3.73 14.21
CA GLU A 2 1.18 -3.04 14.95
C GLU A 2 1.38 -3.58 16.32
N ILE A 3 1.92 -2.75 17.19
CA ILE A 3 1.96 -3.14 18.57
C ILE A 3 0.49 -2.99 18.97
N SER A 4 -0.29 -4.06 18.80
CA SER A 4 -1.66 -4.13 19.29
C SER A 4 -1.65 -3.62 20.73
N PHE A 5 -2.75 -3.06 21.21
CA PHE A 5 -2.78 -2.61 22.60
C PHE A 5 -2.34 -3.74 23.56
N ASP A 6 -2.65 -4.99 23.22
CA ASP A 6 -2.18 -6.18 23.91
C ASP A 6 -0.66 -6.39 23.87
N ALA A 7 -0.03 -6.25 22.70
CA ALA A 7 1.43 -6.28 22.57
C ALA A 7 2.09 -5.09 23.29
N PHE A 8 1.42 -3.93 23.32
CA PHE A 8 1.90 -2.73 24.00
C PHE A 8 1.89 -2.93 25.51
N LEU A 9 0.83 -3.53 26.05
CA LEU A 9 0.75 -3.96 27.43
C LEU A 9 1.80 -5.02 27.79
N SER A 10 2.22 -5.84 26.82
CA SER A 10 3.25 -6.85 27.01
C SER A 10 4.68 -6.28 27.04
N SER A 11 4.87 -5.01 26.65
CA SER A 11 6.19 -4.37 26.67
C SER A 11 6.55 -3.80 28.04
N THR A 12 7.85 -3.70 28.31
CA THR A 12 8.40 -3.26 29.60
C THR A 12 8.18 -1.76 29.82
N PRO A 13 7.55 -1.35 30.93
CA PRO A 13 7.39 0.06 31.25
C PRO A 13 8.73 0.71 31.64
N SER A 14 8.84 2.02 31.45
CA SER A 14 9.99 2.77 31.98
C SER A 14 9.79 3.09 33.46
N ILE A 15 10.89 3.27 34.21
CA ILE A 15 10.79 3.71 35.60
C ILE A 15 10.06 5.05 35.71
N LYS A 16 10.33 5.98 34.78
CA LYS A 16 9.70 7.30 34.74
C LYS A 16 8.17 7.19 34.65
N GLU A 17 7.68 6.39 33.70
CA GLU A 17 6.26 6.11 33.51
C GLU A 17 5.61 5.55 34.78
N LEU A 18 6.24 4.55 35.42
CA LEU A 18 5.71 3.96 36.66
C LEU A 18 5.65 4.98 37.79
N THR A 19 6.68 5.80 37.94
CA THR A 19 6.74 6.79 39.04
C THR A 19 5.80 7.97 38.85
N GLU A 20 5.46 8.31 37.61
CA GLU A 20 4.54 9.40 37.28
C GLU A 20 3.07 8.97 37.41
N HIS A 21 2.75 7.70 37.06
CA HIS A 21 1.36 7.25 36.92
C HIS A 21 0.91 6.16 37.90
N VAL A 22 1.84 5.52 38.63
CA VAL A 22 1.50 4.45 39.60
C VAL A 22 2.00 4.82 40.99
N ASN A 23 1.10 5.41 41.79
CA ASN A 23 1.38 5.76 43.18
C ASN A 23 0.46 4.99 44.15
N VAL A 24 0.98 3.89 44.71
CA VAL A 24 0.27 3.06 45.69
C VAL A 24 0.58 3.44 47.15
N GLY A 25 1.34 4.51 47.37
CA GLY A 25 1.70 5.00 48.70
C GLY A 25 2.28 3.91 49.62
N ALA A 26 1.68 3.74 50.80
CA ALA A 26 2.13 2.76 51.79
C ALA A 26 1.97 1.29 51.35
N LYS A 27 1.21 1.02 50.28
CA LYS A 27 0.94 -0.33 49.76
C LYS A 27 2.03 -0.85 48.81
N TRP A 28 3.13 -0.13 48.62
CA TRP A 28 4.24 -0.51 47.72
C TRP A 28 4.78 -1.93 48.00
N ASN A 29 4.83 -2.37 49.25
CA ASN A 29 5.30 -3.70 49.63
C ASN A 29 4.32 -4.80 49.17
N THR A 30 3.02 -4.54 49.32
CA THR A 30 1.96 -5.43 48.82
C THR A 30 2.04 -5.53 47.30
N LEU A 31 2.17 -4.39 46.60
CA LEU A 31 2.34 -4.36 45.15
C LEU A 31 3.58 -5.14 44.72
N GLY A 32 4.74 -4.90 45.35
CA GLY A 32 5.99 -5.61 45.05
C GLY A 32 5.86 -7.13 45.23
N THR A 33 5.15 -7.57 46.26
CA THR A 33 4.83 -8.99 46.45
C THR A 33 3.97 -9.54 45.30
N MET A 34 2.99 -8.78 44.82
CA MET A 34 2.12 -9.20 43.71
C MET A 34 2.82 -9.22 42.36
N LEU A 35 3.84 -8.37 42.20
CA LEU A 35 4.76 -8.36 41.06
C LEU A 35 5.79 -9.50 41.11
N GLY A 36 5.78 -10.31 42.17
CA GLY A 36 6.63 -11.50 42.30
C GLY A 36 8.03 -11.22 42.84
N LEU A 37 8.27 -10.06 43.47
CA LEU A 37 9.56 -9.75 44.08
C LEU A 37 9.84 -10.65 45.30
N ASP A 38 11.12 -10.98 45.50
CA ASP A 38 11.57 -11.73 46.66
C ASP A 38 11.31 -10.97 47.97
N ARG A 39 10.77 -11.68 48.97
CA ARG A 39 10.36 -11.10 50.25
C ARG A 39 11.53 -10.55 51.05
N ARG A 40 12.74 -11.13 50.95
CA ARG A 40 13.91 -10.61 51.67
C ARG A 40 14.32 -9.27 51.08
N ARG A 41 14.33 -9.15 49.75
CA ARG A 41 14.67 -7.88 49.07
C ARG A 41 13.65 -6.78 49.36
N LEU A 42 12.36 -7.12 49.44
CA LEU A 42 11.33 -6.17 49.87
C LEU A 42 11.49 -5.75 51.33
N GLN A 43 11.94 -6.66 52.20
CA GLN A 43 12.24 -6.36 53.59
C GLN A 43 13.45 -5.41 53.72
N ASP A 44 14.49 -5.60 52.91
CA ASP A 44 15.65 -4.70 52.86
C ASP A 44 15.22 -3.26 52.51
N ILE A 45 14.37 -3.09 51.49
CA ILE A 45 13.80 -1.77 51.12
C ILE A 45 12.94 -1.20 52.26
N LYS A 46 12.21 -2.06 52.98
CA LYS A 46 11.36 -1.63 54.09
C LYS A 46 12.17 -1.07 55.25
N GLU A 47 13.34 -1.64 55.53
CA GLU A 47 14.24 -1.25 56.63
C GLU A 47 15.01 0.05 56.36
N GLN A 48 15.09 0.50 55.10
CA GLN A 48 15.66 1.80 54.77
C GLN A 48 14.85 2.95 55.39
N ALA A 49 15.57 3.97 55.88
CA ALA A 49 14.94 5.20 56.32
C ALA A 49 14.53 6.04 55.09
N GLY A 50 13.25 6.38 54.97
CA GLY A 50 12.79 7.21 53.86
C GLY A 50 11.27 7.24 53.69
N PRO A 51 10.75 8.24 52.95
CA PRO A 51 9.36 8.30 52.48
C PRO A 51 8.91 7.02 51.75
N CYS A 52 7.61 6.76 51.75
CA CYS A 52 7.04 5.64 51.00
C CYS A 52 7.27 5.76 49.49
N ILE A 53 7.37 6.98 48.95
CA ILE A 53 7.65 7.23 47.54
C ILE A 53 9.02 6.68 47.15
N ASP A 54 10.06 6.96 47.94
CA ASP A 54 11.42 6.48 47.65
C ASP A 54 11.48 4.94 47.67
N LYS A 55 10.80 4.33 48.64
CA LYS A 55 10.67 2.86 48.73
C LYS A 55 9.92 2.26 47.54
N MET A 56 8.90 2.95 47.05
CA MET A 56 8.17 2.53 45.85
C MET A 56 9.04 2.63 44.59
N ILE A 57 9.82 3.70 44.45
CA ILE A 57 10.78 3.88 43.36
C ILE A 57 11.83 2.76 43.40
N GLU A 58 12.39 2.46 44.58
CA GLU A 58 13.33 1.34 44.74
C GLU A 58 12.68 -0.01 44.40
N MET A 59 11.43 -0.24 44.81
CA MET A 59 10.69 -1.46 44.48
C MET A 59 10.50 -1.61 42.97
N PHE A 60 10.14 -0.56 42.24
CA PHE A 60 10.01 -0.63 40.79
C PHE A 60 11.36 -0.85 40.09
N ASN A 61 12.42 -0.15 40.52
CA ASN A 61 13.77 -0.38 39.99
C ASN A 61 14.23 -1.82 40.22
N LEU A 62 13.96 -2.36 41.40
CA LEU A 62 14.24 -3.75 41.75
C LEU A 62 13.49 -4.71 40.83
N TRP A 63 12.19 -4.47 40.62
CA TRP A 63 11.34 -5.30 39.76
C TRP A 63 11.81 -5.30 38.30
N LEU A 64 12.06 -4.13 37.73
CA LEU A 64 12.58 -3.98 36.36
C LEU A 64 13.95 -4.64 36.19
N ALA A 65 14.83 -4.57 37.20
CA ALA A 65 16.16 -5.18 37.14
C ALA A 65 16.17 -6.71 37.27
N THR A 66 15.14 -7.28 37.89
CA THR A 66 15.12 -8.71 38.27
C THR A 66 14.10 -9.54 37.51
N THR A 67 13.22 -8.89 36.74
CA THR A 67 12.13 -9.54 36.02
C THR A 67 12.29 -9.29 34.52
N PRO A 68 12.94 -10.20 33.76
CA PRO A 68 13.12 -10.05 32.32
C PRO A 68 11.80 -9.96 31.53
N THR A 69 10.71 -10.46 32.11
CA THR A 69 9.37 -10.43 31.52
C THR A 69 8.50 -9.29 32.06
N ALA A 70 9.10 -8.30 32.73
CA ALA A 70 8.38 -7.15 33.29
C ALA A 70 7.55 -6.46 32.20
N SER A 71 6.26 -6.27 32.47
CA SER A 71 5.31 -5.72 31.50
C SER A 71 4.25 -4.86 32.16
N ARG A 72 3.71 -3.89 31.42
CA ARG A 72 2.60 -3.03 31.88
C ARG A 72 1.38 -3.85 32.29
N ARG A 73 1.12 -4.98 31.60
CA ARG A 73 0.06 -5.93 31.94
C ARG A 73 0.18 -6.42 33.38
N GLN A 74 1.37 -6.82 33.81
CA GLN A 74 1.59 -7.32 35.17
C GLN A 74 1.31 -6.25 36.23
N VAL A 75 1.60 -4.98 35.95
CA VAL A 75 1.28 -3.87 36.85
C VAL A 75 -0.24 -3.69 36.96
N LEU A 76 -0.95 -3.65 35.84
CA LEU A 76 -2.42 -3.56 35.84
C LEU A 76 -3.08 -4.72 36.58
N GLU A 77 -2.65 -5.95 36.30
CA GLU A 77 -3.15 -7.15 36.98
C GLU A 77 -2.87 -7.10 38.49
N ALA A 78 -1.67 -6.65 38.89
CA ALA A 78 -1.30 -6.54 40.29
C ALA A 78 -2.11 -5.46 41.03
N LEU A 79 -2.35 -4.30 40.40
CA LEU A 79 -3.18 -3.22 40.99
C LEU A 79 -4.64 -3.64 41.17
N ARG A 80 -5.17 -4.44 40.24
CA ARG A 80 -6.54 -4.98 40.26
C ARG A 80 -6.76 -6.11 41.26
N LYS A 81 -5.69 -6.70 41.81
CA LYS A 81 -5.84 -7.74 42.82
C LYS A 81 -6.51 -7.15 44.06
N SER A 82 -7.47 -7.88 44.61
CA SER A 82 -8.25 -7.51 45.80
C SER A 82 -7.43 -7.29 47.07
N VAL A 83 -6.13 -7.59 47.07
CA VAL A 83 -5.23 -7.35 48.21
C VAL A 83 -4.53 -6.00 48.10
N VAL A 84 -4.44 -5.44 46.88
CA VAL A 84 -3.93 -4.08 46.63
C VAL A 84 -5.09 -3.08 46.69
N GLU A 85 -6.28 -3.45 46.18
CA GLU A 85 -7.53 -2.66 46.19
C GLU A 85 -7.41 -1.28 45.53
N GLU A 86 -6.50 -1.12 44.57
CA GLU A 86 -6.28 0.14 43.85
C GLU A 86 -6.94 0.09 42.46
N ASN A 87 -8.19 -0.36 42.39
CA ASN A 87 -8.92 -0.49 41.12
C ASN A 87 -9.04 0.85 40.39
N ALA A 88 -9.30 1.94 41.13
CA ALA A 88 -9.36 3.28 40.56
C ALA A 88 -8.02 3.71 39.93
N LEU A 89 -6.91 3.46 40.62
CA LEU A 89 -5.57 3.73 40.08
C LEU A 89 -5.25 2.85 38.87
N ALA A 90 -5.68 1.58 38.89
CA ALA A 90 -5.51 0.68 37.74
C ALA A 90 -6.26 1.20 36.50
N ASP A 91 -7.47 1.73 36.69
CA ASP A 91 -8.28 2.29 35.60
C ASP A 91 -7.69 3.61 35.09
N GLU A 92 -7.17 4.48 35.97
CA GLU A 92 -6.43 5.69 35.59
C GLU A 92 -5.16 5.37 34.81
N TYR A 93 -4.37 4.39 35.28
CA TYR A 93 -3.17 3.95 34.60
C TYR A 93 -3.50 3.31 33.24
N GLU A 94 -4.52 2.44 33.15
CA GLU A 94 -4.94 1.88 31.88
C GLU A 94 -5.41 2.97 30.89
N LYS A 95 -6.14 3.97 31.37
CA LYS A 95 -6.54 5.12 30.55
C LYS A 95 -5.31 5.85 30.00
N HIS A 96 -4.33 6.17 30.85
CA HIS A 96 -3.08 6.78 30.41
C HIS A 96 -2.35 5.91 29.36
N LEU A 97 -2.29 4.59 29.57
CA LEU A 97 -1.67 3.67 28.62
C LEU A 97 -2.39 3.64 27.27
N ARG A 98 -3.72 3.77 27.26
CA ARG A 98 -4.50 3.89 26.02
C ARG A 98 -4.22 5.20 25.29
N GLU A 99 -4.14 6.30 26.02
CA GLU A 99 -3.77 7.62 25.47
C GLU A 99 -2.35 7.60 24.89
N LEU A 100 -1.39 7.08 25.64
CA LEU A 100 0.01 6.94 25.21
C LEU A 100 0.17 6.03 23.98
N HIS A 101 -0.58 4.92 23.95
CA HIS A 101 -0.62 4.02 22.80
C HIS A 101 -1.16 4.72 21.56
N GLN A 102 -2.23 5.52 21.70
CA GLN A 102 -2.79 6.31 20.61
C GLN A 102 -1.85 7.42 20.12
N GLU A 103 -1.16 8.13 21.02
CA GLU A 103 -0.18 9.16 20.64
C GLU A 103 1.03 8.59 19.89
N THR A 104 1.41 7.36 20.23
CA THR A 104 2.54 6.66 19.60
C THR A 104 2.13 5.88 18.36
N TYR A 105 0.82 5.68 18.15
CA TYR A 105 0.28 4.95 17.02
C TYR A 105 0.36 5.80 15.75
N VAL A 106 1.12 5.31 14.77
CA VAL A 106 1.08 5.82 13.41
C VAL A 106 0.21 4.87 12.60
N PRO A 107 -0.93 5.33 12.06
CA PRO A 107 -1.78 4.48 11.22
C PRO A 107 -1.00 3.90 10.03
N PRO A 108 -1.26 2.65 9.62
CA PRO A 108 -0.67 2.05 8.42
C PRO A 108 -0.79 2.93 7.18
N SER A 109 -1.92 3.63 7.03
CA SER A 109 -2.15 4.60 5.96
C SER A 109 -1.20 5.79 6.02
N THR A 110 -0.99 6.38 7.19
CA THR A 110 -0.03 7.46 7.41
C THR A 110 1.40 7.00 7.13
N GLU A 111 1.76 5.79 7.58
CA GLU A 111 3.10 5.24 7.34
C GLU A 111 3.34 4.98 5.85
N ALA A 112 2.38 4.38 5.13
CA ALA A 112 2.47 4.14 3.70
C ALA A 112 2.64 5.44 2.90
N VAL A 113 1.82 6.46 3.16
CA VAL A 113 1.95 7.78 2.53
C VAL A 113 3.34 8.37 2.81
N SER A 114 3.82 8.26 4.05
CA SER A 114 5.13 8.75 4.45
C SER A 114 6.29 7.98 3.79
N ILE A 115 6.14 6.67 3.54
CA ILE A 115 7.11 5.89 2.77
C ILE A 115 7.18 6.40 1.34
N LEU A 116 6.03 6.53 0.66
CA LEU A 116 6.00 7.00 -0.73
C LEU A 116 6.59 8.41 -0.82
N GLN A 117 6.14 9.32 0.04
CA GLN A 117 6.57 10.73 0.05
C GLN A 117 8.08 10.88 0.19
N ARG A 118 8.73 10.09 1.07
CA ARG A 118 10.20 10.11 1.22
C ARG A 118 10.96 9.67 -0.03
N ASN A 119 10.32 8.94 -0.94
CA ASN A 119 10.94 8.44 -2.17
C ASN A 119 10.49 9.22 -3.43
N ILE A 120 9.56 10.17 -3.34
CA ILE A 120 9.03 10.91 -4.49
C ILE A 120 10.11 11.61 -5.30
N GLN A 121 11.08 12.26 -4.64
CA GLN A 121 12.15 12.96 -5.35
C GLN A 121 13.01 11.99 -6.17
N SER A 122 13.44 10.87 -5.57
CA SER A 122 14.21 9.85 -6.28
C SER A 122 13.41 9.21 -7.41
N LEU A 123 12.11 8.98 -7.21
CA LEU A 123 11.22 8.51 -8.28
C LEU A 123 11.13 9.53 -9.42
N ASN A 124 10.98 10.82 -9.11
CA ASN A 124 10.95 11.87 -10.11
C ASN A 124 12.22 11.88 -10.97
N GLU A 125 13.39 11.71 -10.36
CA GLU A 125 14.66 11.62 -11.07
C GLU A 125 14.75 10.34 -11.93
N ALA A 126 14.35 9.19 -11.39
CA ALA A 126 14.44 7.89 -12.05
C ALA A 126 13.39 7.63 -13.14
N LEU A 127 12.24 8.31 -13.11
CA LEU A 127 11.15 8.09 -14.06
C LEU A 127 11.50 8.61 -15.46
N VAL A 128 12.13 7.78 -16.29
CA VAL A 128 12.49 8.14 -17.68
C VAL A 128 11.27 8.08 -18.62
N SER A 129 10.40 7.09 -18.44
CA SER A 129 9.24 6.84 -19.31
C SER A 129 7.92 6.82 -18.51
N PRO A 130 7.39 7.99 -18.11
CA PRO A 130 6.21 8.05 -17.25
C PRO A 130 4.94 7.51 -17.94
N VAL A 131 4.87 7.56 -19.28
CA VAL A 131 3.76 6.94 -20.03
C VAL A 131 3.77 5.41 -19.91
N GLN A 132 4.94 4.78 -20.02
CA GLN A 132 5.05 3.33 -19.85
C GLN A 132 4.70 2.89 -18.43
N VAL A 133 5.19 3.63 -17.43
CA VAL A 133 4.87 3.36 -16.02
C VAL A 133 3.38 3.55 -15.77
N SER A 134 2.75 4.58 -16.32
CA SER A 134 1.30 4.77 -16.18
C SER A 134 0.49 3.62 -16.79
N GLN A 135 0.93 3.07 -17.92
CA GLN A 135 0.29 1.90 -18.53
C GLN A 135 0.36 0.66 -17.63
N LEU A 136 1.50 0.42 -16.98
CA LEU A 136 1.67 -0.68 -16.02
C LEU A 136 0.81 -0.46 -14.76
N LEU A 137 0.81 0.75 -14.21
CA LEU A 137 0.01 1.12 -13.04
C LEU A 137 -1.50 1.00 -13.33
N TYR A 138 -1.93 1.33 -14.56
CA TYR A 138 -3.31 1.15 -14.98
C TYR A 138 -3.73 -0.32 -14.98
N CYS A 139 -2.85 -1.24 -15.42
CA CYS A 139 -3.09 -2.68 -15.39
C CYS A 139 -3.31 -3.21 -13.96
N LYS A 140 -2.61 -2.64 -12.97
CA LYS A 140 -2.73 -3.01 -11.55
C LYS A 140 -3.80 -2.24 -10.77
N ARG A 141 -4.60 -1.43 -11.48
CA ARG A 141 -5.62 -0.56 -10.88
C ARG A 141 -5.06 0.42 -9.86
N CYS A 142 -3.83 0.89 -10.08
CA CYS A 142 -3.15 1.88 -9.25
C CYS A 142 -3.34 3.31 -9.75
N ILE A 143 -3.90 3.51 -10.95
CA ILE A 143 -4.33 4.82 -11.44
C ILE A 143 -5.66 4.69 -12.17
N SER A 144 -6.35 5.82 -12.29
CA SER A 144 -7.59 5.93 -13.07
C SER A 144 -7.33 5.95 -14.58
N GLU A 145 -8.36 5.65 -15.35
CA GLU A 145 -8.32 5.83 -16.80
C GLU A 145 -8.17 7.30 -17.21
N ALA A 146 -8.76 8.23 -16.46
CA ALA A 146 -8.60 9.65 -16.69
C ALA A 146 -7.13 10.09 -16.56
N THR A 147 -6.42 9.57 -15.55
CA THR A 147 -4.98 9.77 -15.38
C THR A 147 -4.23 9.20 -16.58
N LEU A 148 -4.51 7.96 -16.99
CA LEU A 148 -3.84 7.35 -18.15
C LEU A 148 -4.07 8.16 -19.44
N ASN A 149 -5.31 8.60 -19.69
CA ASN A 149 -5.67 9.47 -20.81
C ASN A 149 -4.82 10.73 -20.84
N GLU A 150 -4.63 11.36 -19.69
CA GLU A 150 -3.84 12.57 -19.54
C GLU A 150 -2.34 12.32 -19.81
N MET A 151 -1.84 11.12 -19.51
CA MET A 151 -0.47 10.70 -19.83
C MET A 151 -0.27 10.42 -21.34
N GLU A 152 -1.28 9.84 -21.99
CA GLU A 152 -1.26 9.41 -23.39
C GLU A 152 -1.60 10.52 -24.39
N ARG A 153 -2.09 11.68 -23.92
CA ARG A 153 -2.38 12.84 -24.78
C ARG A 153 -1.15 13.30 -25.58
N ILE A 154 -1.38 13.57 -26.86
CA ILE A 154 -0.42 14.22 -27.77
C ILE A 154 -0.47 15.73 -27.51
N ASP A 155 -0.01 16.19 -26.36
CA ASP A 155 0.14 17.62 -26.09
C ASP A 155 1.63 18.01 -26.14
N GLN A 156 2.01 18.78 -27.15
CA GLN A 156 3.38 19.29 -27.31
C GLN A 156 3.75 20.34 -26.26
N ARG A 157 2.76 20.92 -25.57
CA ARG A 157 3.00 21.89 -24.48
C ARG A 157 3.37 21.21 -23.17
N ARG A 158 3.08 19.92 -23.04
CA ARG A 158 3.27 19.18 -21.80
C ARG A 158 4.68 18.61 -21.74
N SER A 159 5.47 19.12 -20.80
CA SER A 159 6.84 18.68 -20.61
C SER A 159 6.89 17.27 -20.02
N LEU A 160 8.06 16.64 -20.09
CA LEU A 160 8.32 15.38 -19.39
C LEU A 160 8.07 15.53 -17.88
N ASP A 161 8.47 16.65 -17.30
CA ASP A 161 8.33 16.93 -15.87
C ASP A 161 6.86 17.12 -15.45
N ASP A 162 6.03 17.71 -16.31
CA ASP A 162 4.57 17.79 -16.06
C ASP A 162 3.94 16.39 -16.01
N LYS A 163 4.38 15.50 -16.91
CA LYS A 163 3.92 14.10 -16.93
C LYS A 163 4.38 13.34 -15.68
N LYS A 164 5.63 13.51 -15.25
CA LYS A 164 6.13 12.92 -14.00
C LYS A 164 5.33 13.40 -12.79
N THR A 165 5.14 14.72 -12.69
CA THR A 165 4.38 15.35 -11.60
C THR A 165 2.97 14.80 -11.54
N THR A 166 2.28 14.74 -12.68
CA THR A 166 0.90 14.19 -12.77
C THR A 166 0.83 12.74 -12.28
N LEU A 167 1.78 11.90 -12.74
CA LEU A 167 1.79 10.49 -12.37
C LEU A 167 2.08 10.29 -10.89
N LEU A 168 3.07 11.01 -10.35
CA LEU A 168 3.45 10.94 -8.94
C LEU A 168 2.32 11.43 -8.02
N THR A 169 1.63 12.51 -8.38
CA THR A 169 0.44 12.97 -7.66
C THR A 169 -0.65 11.90 -7.66
N ALA A 170 -0.95 11.28 -8.80
CA ALA A 170 -1.95 10.21 -8.88
C ALA A 170 -1.58 8.98 -8.04
N MET A 171 -0.28 8.63 -7.96
CA MET A 171 0.21 7.57 -7.07
C MET A 171 0.01 7.95 -5.59
N GLN A 172 0.28 9.20 -5.22
CA GLN A 172 0.08 9.69 -3.85
C GLN A 172 -1.40 9.68 -3.46
N GLU A 173 -2.29 10.15 -4.33
CA GLU A 173 -3.74 10.12 -4.11
C GLU A 173 -4.25 8.67 -3.95
N THR A 174 -3.73 7.75 -4.78
CA THR A 174 -4.07 6.33 -4.70
C THR A 174 -3.63 5.71 -3.38
N VAL A 175 -2.40 5.97 -2.92
CA VAL A 175 -1.93 5.45 -1.61
C VAL A 175 -2.66 6.11 -0.43
N SER A 176 -3.04 7.39 -0.57
CA SER A 176 -3.78 8.09 0.47
C SER A 176 -5.20 7.56 0.63
N SER A 177 -5.81 7.06 -0.45
CA SER A 177 -7.16 6.46 -0.44
C SER A 177 -7.15 4.98 -0.07
N ASP A 178 -6.16 4.23 -0.55
CA ASP A 178 -5.95 2.82 -0.21
C ASP A 178 -4.46 2.55 -0.03
N TYR A 179 -4.02 2.47 1.23
CA TYR A 179 -2.61 2.28 1.56
C TYR A 179 -2.04 0.94 1.06
N ARG A 180 -2.91 -0.05 0.82
CA ARG A 180 -2.51 -1.38 0.30
C ARG A 180 -2.02 -1.27 -1.13
N LYS A 181 -2.45 -0.24 -1.88
CA LYS A 181 -1.97 0.04 -3.24
C LYS A 181 -0.49 0.42 -3.31
N LEU A 182 0.15 0.80 -2.19
CA LEU A 182 1.59 1.04 -2.18
C LEU A 182 2.38 -0.24 -2.56
N LYS A 183 1.89 -1.43 -2.16
CA LYS A 183 2.48 -2.71 -2.55
C LYS A 183 2.38 -2.95 -4.06
N ASP A 184 1.20 -2.73 -4.63
CA ASP A 184 0.96 -2.89 -6.07
C ASP A 184 1.84 -1.92 -6.88
N ILE A 185 1.92 -0.66 -6.42
CA ILE A 185 2.77 0.38 -7.02
C ILE A 185 4.25 -0.03 -6.96
N ALA A 186 4.74 -0.47 -5.79
CA ALA A 186 6.12 -0.91 -5.65
C ALA A 186 6.42 -2.12 -6.54
N THR A 187 5.48 -3.06 -6.67
CA THR A 187 5.62 -4.19 -7.59
C THR A 187 5.79 -3.71 -9.03
N VAL A 188 4.92 -2.81 -9.51
CA VAL A 188 5.01 -2.24 -10.87
C VAL A 188 6.33 -1.53 -11.10
N LEU A 189 6.77 -0.70 -10.14
CA LEU A 189 8.02 0.03 -10.26
C LEU A 189 9.25 -0.88 -10.22
N SER A 190 9.15 -2.09 -9.64
CA SER A 190 10.23 -3.07 -9.62
C SER A 190 10.48 -3.73 -10.99
N ASP A 191 9.43 -3.79 -11.82
CA ASP A 191 9.50 -4.31 -13.19
C ASP A 191 10.19 -3.34 -14.16
N VAL A 192 10.34 -2.07 -13.78
CA VAL A 192 10.96 -1.01 -14.56
C VAL A 192 12.39 -0.78 -14.07
N GLU A 193 13.36 -0.90 -14.96
CA GLU A 193 14.79 -0.96 -14.61
C GLU A 193 15.26 0.28 -13.85
N GLU A 194 14.83 1.45 -14.30
CA GLU A 194 15.24 2.74 -13.75
C GLU A 194 14.70 2.97 -12.34
N THR A 195 13.53 2.41 -12.01
CA THR A 195 12.88 2.60 -10.71
C THR A 195 13.07 1.42 -9.75
N ARG A 196 13.69 0.33 -10.19
CA ARG A 196 13.75 -0.95 -9.48
C ARG A 196 14.31 -0.85 -8.07
N ASP A 197 15.44 -0.18 -7.90
CA ASP A 197 16.10 -0.07 -6.59
C ASP A 197 15.27 0.75 -5.60
N ILE A 198 14.58 1.78 -6.10
CA ILE A 198 13.69 2.62 -5.29
C ILE A 198 12.45 1.80 -4.89
N ALA A 199 11.89 1.04 -5.83
CA ALA A 199 10.76 0.16 -5.60
C ALA A 199 11.05 -0.90 -4.53
N ASN A 200 12.21 -1.54 -4.60
CA ASN A 200 12.64 -2.53 -3.61
C ASN A 200 12.80 -1.91 -2.21
N LYS A 201 13.32 -0.68 -2.12
CA LYS A 201 13.40 0.08 -0.85
C LYS A 201 12.02 0.42 -0.30
N ILE A 202 11.06 0.78 -1.16
CA ILE A 202 9.67 1.03 -0.77
C ILE A 202 9.05 -0.27 -0.24
N MET A 203 9.18 -1.38 -0.99
CA MET A 203 8.63 -2.69 -0.61
C MET A 203 9.16 -3.16 0.74
N ALA A 204 10.48 -3.12 0.95
CA ALA A 204 11.10 -3.54 2.22
C ALA A 204 10.67 -2.69 3.43
N LYS A 205 10.25 -1.44 3.23
CA LYS A 205 9.65 -0.61 4.28
C LYS A 205 8.17 -0.92 4.45
N TYR A 206 7.44 -1.09 3.35
CA TYR A 206 6.03 -1.42 3.34
C TYR A 206 5.75 -2.75 4.07
N GLU A 207 6.59 -3.77 3.88
CA GLU A 207 6.47 -5.06 4.57
C GLU A 207 6.60 -4.97 6.11
N LYS A 208 7.13 -3.86 6.62
CA LYS A 208 7.19 -3.59 8.07
C LYS A 208 5.92 -2.93 8.59
N ILE A 209 5.12 -2.34 7.70
CA ILE A 209 3.81 -1.81 8.03
C ILE A 209 2.94 -2.97 8.48
N PRO A 210 2.28 -2.85 9.62
CA PRO A 210 1.40 -3.89 10.10
C PRO A 210 0.26 -4.13 9.11
N GLN A 211 0.04 -5.38 8.75
CA GLN A 211 -1.12 -5.75 7.96
C GLN A 211 -2.24 -6.05 8.96
N GLU A 212 -3.31 -5.26 8.94
CA GLU A 212 -4.54 -5.63 9.62
C GLU A 212 -5.03 -6.94 8.96
N GLU A 213 -5.17 -8.02 9.74
CA GLU A 213 -5.89 -9.23 9.33
C GLU A 213 -7.39 -8.92 9.23
N ASP A 214 -7.75 -8.05 8.29
CA ASP A 214 -9.14 -7.91 7.84
C ASP A 214 -9.38 -8.92 6.72
N ASP A 215 -9.50 -10.17 7.15
CA ASP A 215 -10.13 -11.27 6.42
C ASP A 215 -11.65 -11.05 6.38
N VAL A 216 -12.08 -9.88 5.91
CA VAL A 216 -13.41 -9.75 5.31
C VAL A 216 -13.15 -9.67 3.82
N VAL A 217 -12.99 -10.86 3.23
CA VAL A 217 -13.31 -11.07 1.82
C VAL A 217 -14.77 -10.65 1.65
N VAL A 218 -15.01 -9.37 1.43
CA VAL A 218 -16.24 -8.90 0.81
C VAL A 218 -16.17 -9.52 -0.58
N GLN A 219 -16.79 -10.70 -0.72
CA GLN A 219 -17.08 -11.26 -2.02
C GLN A 219 -17.75 -10.13 -2.81
N PRO A 220 -17.26 -9.82 -4.03
CA PRO A 220 -17.95 -8.90 -4.89
C PRO A 220 -19.39 -9.39 -5.00
N GLN A 221 -20.35 -8.55 -4.61
CA GLN A 221 -21.74 -8.85 -4.88
C GLN A 221 -21.83 -9.14 -6.37
N VAL A 222 -22.33 -10.33 -6.70
CA VAL A 222 -22.53 -10.78 -8.09
C VAL A 222 -23.66 -9.94 -8.68
N GLY A 223 -23.37 -8.68 -8.97
CA GLY A 223 -24.04 -7.94 -10.02
C GLY A 223 -23.72 -8.64 -11.32
N VAL A 224 -24.69 -8.66 -12.24
CA VAL A 224 -24.46 -9.12 -13.60
C VAL A 224 -23.41 -8.20 -14.23
N VAL A 225 -22.14 -8.59 -14.15
CA VAL A 225 -21.04 -7.88 -14.79
C VAL A 225 -21.32 -7.92 -16.28
N SER A 226 -21.49 -6.74 -16.90
CA SER A 226 -21.78 -6.65 -18.32
C SER A 226 -20.62 -7.23 -19.15
N ASN A 227 -20.91 -7.64 -20.38
CA ASN A 227 -19.84 -8.13 -21.26
C ASN A 227 -18.85 -7.01 -21.60
N GLU A 228 -19.32 -5.76 -21.62
CA GLU A 228 -18.54 -4.54 -21.74
C GLU A 228 -17.56 -4.39 -20.56
N ASP A 229 -18.02 -4.52 -19.32
CA ASP A 229 -17.16 -4.45 -18.13
C ASP A 229 -16.08 -5.54 -18.15
N ARG A 230 -16.46 -6.77 -18.55
CA ARG A 230 -15.51 -7.89 -18.69
C ARG A 230 -14.46 -7.62 -19.77
N ALA A 231 -14.87 -7.12 -20.93
CA ALA A 231 -13.96 -6.80 -22.03
C ALA A 231 -13.01 -5.66 -21.67
N SER A 232 -13.52 -4.60 -21.04
CA SER A 232 -12.70 -3.50 -20.52
C SER A 232 -11.71 -4.00 -19.46
N ASP A 233 -12.12 -4.90 -18.58
CA ASP A 233 -11.23 -5.51 -17.58
C ASP A 233 -10.12 -6.37 -18.21
N ILE A 234 -10.43 -7.19 -19.23
CA ILE A 234 -9.40 -7.94 -19.99
C ILE A 234 -8.41 -6.98 -20.64
N LEU A 235 -8.93 -5.96 -21.34
CA LEU A 235 -8.11 -4.97 -22.04
C LEU A 235 -7.20 -4.24 -21.05
N ARG A 236 -7.75 -3.79 -19.92
CA ARG A 236 -7.01 -3.12 -18.84
C ARG A 236 -5.90 -4.00 -18.28
N ASN A 237 -6.20 -5.24 -17.92
CA ASN A 237 -5.23 -6.16 -17.31
C ASN A 237 -4.05 -6.48 -18.25
N SER A 238 -4.24 -6.28 -19.55
CA SER A 238 -3.27 -6.62 -20.60
C SER A 238 -2.69 -5.40 -21.31
N TYR A 239 -3.05 -4.19 -20.87
CA TYR A 239 -2.85 -2.95 -21.62
C TYR A 239 -1.38 -2.67 -21.93
N SER A 240 -0.50 -2.78 -20.92
CA SER A 240 0.94 -2.56 -21.09
C SER A 240 1.59 -3.57 -22.03
N ALA A 241 1.20 -4.84 -21.94
CA ALA A 241 1.70 -5.91 -22.79
C ALA A 241 1.26 -5.72 -24.25
N LEU A 242 -0.01 -5.34 -24.46
CA LEU A 242 -0.55 -5.01 -25.78
C LEU A 242 0.19 -3.80 -26.39
N SER A 243 0.42 -2.74 -25.60
CA SER A 243 1.20 -1.56 -26.00
C SER A 243 2.58 -1.97 -26.53
N GLN A 244 3.31 -2.80 -25.80
CA GLN A 244 4.64 -3.23 -26.22
C GLN A 244 4.64 -4.17 -27.41
N SER A 245 3.57 -4.94 -27.59
CA SER A 245 3.46 -5.94 -28.66
C SER A 245 3.16 -5.34 -30.03
N ILE A 246 2.56 -4.14 -30.09
CA ILE A 246 2.24 -3.45 -31.34
C ILE A 246 3.51 -2.83 -31.92
N THR A 247 4.16 -3.48 -32.89
CA THR A 247 5.37 -2.93 -33.51
C THR A 247 5.07 -1.88 -34.59
N GLU A 248 3.97 -2.05 -35.32
CA GLU A 248 3.57 -1.14 -36.41
C GLU A 248 2.18 -0.53 -36.15
N PRO A 249 2.08 0.44 -35.21
CA PRO A 249 0.80 1.00 -34.78
C PRO A 249 -0.02 1.63 -35.90
N VAL A 250 0.63 2.25 -36.91
CA VAL A 250 -0.08 2.80 -38.08
C VAL A 250 -0.70 1.69 -38.94
N ARG A 251 0.00 0.56 -39.11
CA ARG A 251 -0.51 -0.59 -39.87
C ARG A 251 -1.71 -1.21 -39.16
N VAL A 252 -1.59 -1.44 -37.85
CA VAL A 252 -2.68 -1.96 -37.02
C VAL A 252 -3.87 -1.00 -37.04
N ALA A 253 -3.64 0.32 -36.95
CA ALA A 253 -4.71 1.32 -37.04
C ALA A 253 -5.47 1.25 -38.38
N ARG A 254 -4.77 1.11 -39.52
CA ARG A 254 -5.42 0.95 -40.84
C ARG A 254 -6.26 -0.31 -40.94
N LEU A 255 -5.85 -1.40 -40.29
CA LEU A 255 -6.62 -2.66 -40.27
C LEU A 255 -7.87 -2.58 -39.38
N LEU A 256 -7.87 -1.69 -38.39
CA LEU A 256 -8.98 -1.46 -37.47
C LEU A 256 -9.93 -0.34 -37.92
N HIS A 257 -9.53 0.41 -38.94
CA HIS A 257 -10.25 1.58 -39.42
C HIS A 257 -11.60 1.17 -40.03
N GLY A 258 -12.65 1.93 -39.70
CA GLY A 258 -14.01 1.71 -40.19
C GLY A 258 -14.81 0.69 -39.37
N GLU A 259 -14.14 -0.22 -38.64
CA GLU A 259 -14.81 -1.18 -37.75
C GLU A 259 -14.63 -0.85 -36.28
N VAL A 260 -13.40 -0.56 -35.83
CA VAL A 260 -13.07 -0.36 -34.41
C VAL A 260 -12.68 1.09 -34.13
N ILE A 261 -11.93 1.74 -35.03
CA ILE A 261 -11.47 3.13 -34.83
C ILE A 261 -11.97 4.05 -35.94
N SER A 262 -12.22 5.32 -35.58
CA SER A 262 -12.72 6.36 -36.48
C SER A 262 -11.64 6.97 -37.39
N ASP A 263 -12.07 7.72 -38.42
CA ASP A 263 -11.17 8.53 -39.27
C ASP A 263 -10.29 9.49 -38.45
N GLU A 264 -10.89 10.15 -37.46
CA GLU A 264 -10.19 11.07 -36.55
C GLU A 264 -9.07 10.34 -35.78
N ALA A 265 -9.38 9.16 -35.24
CA ALA A 265 -8.42 8.35 -34.51
C ALA A 265 -7.28 7.86 -35.41
N LEU A 266 -7.59 7.40 -36.63
CA LEU A 266 -6.57 7.00 -37.61
C LEU A 266 -5.66 8.19 -37.99
N SER A 267 -6.25 9.36 -38.25
CA SER A 267 -5.53 10.59 -38.57
C SER A 267 -4.57 10.99 -37.44
N CYS A 268 -5.03 10.90 -36.19
CA CYS A 268 -4.19 11.14 -35.01
C CYS A 268 -3.01 10.16 -34.93
N VAL A 269 -3.23 8.85 -35.11
CA VAL A 269 -2.16 7.84 -35.11
C VAL A 269 -1.16 8.10 -36.24
N MET A 270 -1.61 8.53 -37.42
CA MET A 270 -0.71 8.84 -38.55
C MET A 270 0.09 10.13 -38.34
N SER A 271 -0.44 11.08 -37.55
CA SER A 271 0.17 12.39 -37.32
C SER A 271 1.24 12.39 -36.23
N THR A 272 1.42 11.30 -35.49
CA THR A 272 2.48 11.18 -34.49
C THR A 272 3.83 11.06 -35.20
N ARG A 273 4.60 12.15 -35.26
CA ARG A 273 5.92 12.38 -35.92
C ARG A 273 6.95 11.22 -35.87
N GLY A 274 6.64 10.04 -36.39
CA GLY A 274 7.48 8.83 -36.36
C GLY A 274 7.67 8.17 -34.98
N SER A 275 7.04 8.66 -33.91
CA SER A 275 7.20 8.08 -32.56
C SER A 275 6.26 6.89 -32.35
N VAL A 276 6.81 5.68 -32.45
CA VAL A 276 6.07 4.42 -32.28
C VAL A 276 5.36 4.36 -30.92
N SER A 277 5.99 4.81 -29.84
CA SER A 277 5.39 4.81 -28.49
C SER A 277 4.18 5.73 -28.39
N VAL A 278 4.24 6.91 -28.99
CA VAL A 278 3.11 7.85 -29.02
C VAL A 278 2.00 7.31 -29.91
N SER A 279 2.32 6.75 -31.08
CA SER A 279 1.33 6.10 -31.95
C SER A 279 0.59 4.96 -31.25
N ARG A 280 1.31 4.12 -30.47
CA ARG A 280 0.71 3.03 -29.67
C ARG A 280 -0.29 3.56 -28.64
N ALA A 281 0.10 4.59 -27.89
CA ALA A 281 -0.74 5.18 -26.86
C ALA A 281 -2.05 5.73 -27.45
N VAL A 282 -1.96 6.44 -28.58
CA VAL A 282 -3.11 7.01 -29.28
C VAL A 282 -4.04 5.91 -29.82
N LEU A 283 -3.45 4.88 -30.45
CA LEU A 283 -4.19 3.73 -30.96
C LEU A 283 -4.91 2.99 -29.84
N LEU A 284 -4.20 2.65 -28.75
CA LEU A 284 -4.77 1.89 -27.65
C LEU A 284 -5.84 2.66 -26.89
N LYS A 285 -5.70 3.99 -26.77
CA LYS A 285 -6.78 4.84 -26.27
C LYS A 285 -8.02 4.70 -27.15
N ALA A 286 -7.89 4.80 -28.48
CA ALA A 286 -9.02 4.66 -29.40
C ALA A 286 -9.68 3.28 -29.30
N VAL A 287 -8.89 2.21 -29.21
CA VAL A 287 -9.39 0.84 -28.99
C VAL A 287 -10.12 0.74 -27.67
N ARG A 288 -9.59 1.32 -26.59
CA ARG A 288 -10.22 1.31 -25.27
C ARG A 288 -11.55 2.06 -25.28
N ASP A 289 -11.62 3.22 -25.91
CA ASP A 289 -12.85 4.01 -26.07
C ASP A 289 -13.91 3.19 -26.87
N ALA A 290 -13.47 2.45 -27.90
CA ALA A 290 -14.32 1.57 -28.70
C ALA A 290 -14.82 0.34 -27.92
N VAL A 291 -13.97 -0.30 -27.12
CA VAL A 291 -14.32 -1.48 -26.30
C VAL A 291 -15.31 -1.14 -25.21
N HIS A 292 -15.16 0.03 -24.57
CA HIS A 292 -16.15 0.53 -23.60
C HIS A 292 -17.55 0.71 -24.21
N SER A 293 -17.61 1.02 -25.51
CA SER A 293 -18.88 1.23 -26.21
C SER A 293 -19.48 -0.08 -26.73
N ASN A 294 -18.65 -1.08 -27.04
CA ASN A 294 -19.07 -2.38 -27.57
C ASN A 294 -17.96 -3.42 -27.37
N TYR A 295 -18.23 -4.42 -26.53
CA TYR A 295 -17.26 -5.47 -26.20
C TYR A 295 -16.73 -6.24 -27.43
N LYS A 296 -17.50 -6.33 -28.52
CA LYS A 296 -17.08 -7.02 -29.76
C LYS A 296 -15.86 -6.38 -30.43
N HIS A 297 -15.61 -5.09 -30.17
CA HIS A 297 -14.41 -4.43 -30.67
C HIS A 297 -13.13 -5.03 -30.09
N LEU A 298 -13.18 -5.66 -28.91
CA LEU A 298 -12.03 -6.36 -28.34
C LEU A 298 -11.67 -7.60 -29.17
N GLU A 299 -12.68 -8.35 -29.63
CA GLU A 299 -12.49 -9.53 -30.49
C GLU A 299 -11.85 -9.15 -31.83
N LEU A 300 -12.39 -8.13 -32.49
CA LEU A 300 -11.86 -7.61 -33.75
C LEU A 300 -10.41 -7.12 -33.56
N PHE A 301 -10.16 -6.37 -32.48
CA PHE A 301 -8.82 -5.90 -32.14
C PHE A 301 -7.82 -7.04 -31.98
N VAL A 302 -8.18 -8.07 -31.20
CA VAL A 302 -7.33 -9.24 -30.99
C VAL A 302 -7.11 -10.03 -32.27
N THR A 303 -8.12 -10.13 -33.13
CA THR A 303 -8.01 -10.81 -34.44
C THR A 303 -7.03 -10.09 -35.36
N VAL A 304 -7.10 -8.76 -35.43
CA VAL A 304 -6.14 -7.95 -36.19
C VAL A 304 -4.72 -8.12 -35.63
N LEU A 305 -4.55 -8.05 -34.30
CA LEU A 305 -3.25 -8.28 -33.68
C LEU A 305 -2.69 -9.67 -33.99
N GLN A 306 -3.51 -10.72 -33.91
CA GLN A 306 -3.07 -12.07 -34.26
C GLN A 306 -2.56 -12.18 -35.69
N LYS A 307 -3.26 -11.56 -36.65
CA LYS A 307 -2.85 -11.56 -38.06
C LYS A 307 -1.53 -10.83 -38.23
N ASP A 308 -1.41 -9.64 -37.64
CA ASP A 308 -0.21 -8.80 -37.66
C ASP A 308 1.03 -9.52 -37.06
N LEU A 309 0.81 -10.25 -35.96
CA LEU A 309 1.86 -10.99 -35.24
C LEU A 309 2.28 -12.29 -35.93
N LYS A 310 1.33 -12.98 -36.58
CA LYS A 310 1.61 -14.16 -37.42
C LYS A 310 2.44 -13.77 -38.64
N GLU A 311 2.08 -12.66 -39.28
CA GLU A 311 2.81 -12.11 -40.43
C GLU A 311 4.22 -11.62 -40.04
N SER A 312 4.42 -11.21 -38.77
CA SER A 312 5.72 -10.75 -38.25
C SER A 312 6.53 -11.81 -37.48
N GLN A 313 6.09 -13.07 -37.42
CA GLN A 313 6.73 -14.18 -36.69
C GLN A 313 7.00 -13.93 -35.19
N ARG A 314 6.22 -13.05 -34.54
CA ARG A 314 6.41 -12.68 -33.12
C ARG A 314 5.15 -12.97 -32.31
N ILE A 315 5.00 -14.17 -31.75
CA ILE A 315 3.88 -14.46 -30.84
C ILE A 315 4.37 -14.41 -29.39
N ASN A 316 3.98 -13.37 -28.65
CA ASN A 316 4.23 -13.22 -27.21
C ASN A 316 3.24 -14.05 -26.38
N GLY A 317 3.70 -14.66 -25.28
CA GLY A 317 2.88 -15.45 -24.34
C GLY A 317 1.71 -14.68 -23.72
N MET A 318 1.84 -13.39 -23.41
CA MET A 318 0.72 -12.61 -22.84
C MET A 318 -0.40 -12.38 -23.86
N ILE A 319 -0.08 -12.28 -25.15
CA ILE A 319 -1.08 -12.17 -26.21
C ILE A 319 -1.87 -13.46 -26.33
N ARG A 320 -1.23 -14.63 -26.13
CA ARG A 320 -1.94 -15.91 -26.05
C ARG A 320 -2.95 -15.92 -24.89
N THR A 321 -2.59 -15.35 -23.74
CA THR A 321 -3.53 -15.22 -22.61
C THR A 321 -4.71 -14.31 -22.96
N VAL A 322 -4.47 -13.16 -23.60
CA VAL A 322 -5.56 -12.27 -24.06
C VAL A 322 -6.49 -13.01 -25.03
N ILE A 323 -5.94 -13.76 -25.97
CA ILE A 323 -6.70 -14.55 -26.94
C ILE A 323 -7.59 -15.56 -26.23
N ILE A 324 -7.03 -16.33 -25.30
CA ILE A 324 -7.77 -17.33 -24.51
C ILE A 324 -8.90 -16.67 -23.72
N LEU A 325 -8.61 -15.54 -23.06
CA LEU A 325 -9.60 -14.83 -22.24
C LEU A 325 -10.73 -14.22 -23.09
N VAL A 326 -10.42 -13.70 -24.28
CA VAL A 326 -11.44 -13.18 -25.21
C VAL A 326 -12.32 -14.31 -25.75
N SER A 327 -11.77 -15.50 -26.01
CA SER A 327 -12.56 -16.68 -26.39
C SER A 327 -13.50 -17.21 -25.29
N ILE A 328 -13.36 -16.74 -24.04
CA ILE A 328 -14.26 -17.09 -22.92
C ILE A 328 -15.43 -16.07 -22.82
N ILE A 329 -15.29 -14.88 -23.39
CA ILE A 329 -16.35 -13.84 -23.40
C ILE A 329 -17.35 -14.06 -24.54
N ILE A 330 -16.92 -14.71 -25.65
CA ILE A 330 -17.72 -15.01 -26.84
C ILE A 330 -18.50 -16.31 -26.65
#